data_AF-R6RLG3-F1
#
_entry.id   AF-R6RLG3-F1
#
_cell.length_a   1.000
_cell.length_b   1.000
_cell.length_c   1.000
_cell.angle_alpha   90.00
_cell.angle_beta   90.00
_cell.angle_gamma   90.00
#
_symmetry.space_group_name_H-M   'P 1'
#
loop_
_entity.id
_entity.type
_entity.pdbx_description
1 polymer ?
#
loop_
_entity_poly.entity_id
_entity_poly.type
_entity_poly.pdbx_seq_one_letter_code
_entity_poly.pdbx_strand_id
1 'polypeptide(L)'
;MDVFCDYCGAKLDVEHENCCTQCGAPFDNNASVKAYREEKKRKEEEYRRRQEMRQNEYNASQQPSQSNVSNSQNASAQKIAKTITTVIIIMFFAPMVISIIISIFGGIFSMIADNFDNADYDYIEESVSEESSATQEVQRVNFNETAQTAEYSFICDEVFRTDIMYGGADKGYMYVAFHLKVKNTTDEKQWLSNDLNCVYDGDIGCDRAWGFNEGKSFSTSVTLSAGIGSDGYVCYIVPEKAKSVVLSYGDYVRVNIDLRDLSYRTENSQTSTDNT
;
A
#
# COMPACT_ATOMS: atom_id res chain seq x y z
N MET A 1 -27.18 19.30 1.58
CA MET A 1 -27.58 20.70 1.79
C MET A 1 -26.77 21.52 0.82
N ASP A 2 -27.40 22.43 0.10
CA ASP A 2 -26.69 23.31 -0.82
C ASP A 2 -26.23 24.54 -0.05
N VAL A 3 -24.93 24.85 -0.15
CA VAL A 3 -24.29 25.99 0.51
C VAL A 3 -23.91 27.00 -0.57
N PHE A 4 -24.14 28.29 -0.31
CA PHE A 4 -23.94 29.36 -1.29
C PHE A 4 -22.94 30.39 -0.78
N CYS A 5 -22.23 31.02 -1.72
CA CYS A 5 -21.25 32.06 -1.45
C CYS A 5 -21.93 33.34 -0.98
N ASP A 6 -21.51 33.89 0.16
CA ASP A 6 -22.04 35.15 0.69
C ASP A 6 -21.75 36.36 -0.23
N TYR A 7 -20.72 36.26 -1.07
CA TYR A 7 -20.24 37.37 -1.89
C TYR A 7 -20.87 37.41 -3.29
N CYS A 8 -21.05 36.25 -3.93
CA CYS A 8 -21.53 36.20 -5.32
C CYS A 8 -22.78 35.32 -5.52
N GLY A 9 -23.28 34.68 -4.46
CA GLY A 9 -24.45 33.80 -4.52
C GLY A 9 -24.23 32.49 -5.28
N ALA A 10 -23.01 32.20 -5.76
CA ALA A 10 -22.70 30.95 -6.42
C ALA A 10 -22.78 29.77 -5.44
N LYS A 11 -23.19 28.61 -5.94
CA LYS A 11 -23.15 27.35 -5.17
C LYS A 11 -21.69 26.99 -4.86
N LEU A 12 -21.42 26.65 -3.61
CA LEU A 12 -20.09 26.29 -3.11
C LEU A 12 -19.90 24.77 -3.11
N ASP A 13 -18.74 24.32 -3.57
CA ASP A 13 -18.24 22.98 -3.29
C ASP A 13 -17.41 23.00 -2.01
N VAL A 14 -18.11 22.80 -0.88
CA VAL A 14 -17.52 22.80 0.46
C VAL A 14 -16.71 21.55 0.80
N GLU A 15 -16.73 20.52 -0.05
CA GLU A 15 -16.01 19.27 0.17
C GLU A 15 -14.59 19.30 -0.42
N HIS A 16 -14.43 19.96 -1.56
CA HIS A 16 -13.16 19.95 -2.31
C HIS A 16 -12.44 21.29 -2.30
N GLU A 17 -13.11 22.38 -1.92
CA GLU A 17 -12.54 23.72 -2.00
C GLU A 17 -12.68 24.52 -0.69
N ASN A 18 -11.81 25.53 -0.54
CA ASN A 18 -11.82 26.47 0.59
C ASN A 18 -12.19 27.90 0.17
N CYS A 19 -12.37 28.14 -1.13
CA CYS A 19 -12.72 29.45 -1.69
C CYS A 19 -13.70 29.29 -2.84
N CYS A 20 -14.50 30.32 -3.11
CA CYS A 20 -15.51 30.25 -4.17
C CYS A 20 -14.85 30.22 -5.55
N THR A 21 -15.10 29.19 -6.36
CA THR A 21 -14.64 29.09 -7.76
C THR A 21 -14.99 30.27 -8.64
N GLN A 22 -16.09 30.97 -8.34
CA GLN A 22 -16.61 32.05 -9.18
C GLN A 22 -16.04 33.43 -8.84
N CYS A 23 -15.75 33.71 -7.56
CA CYS A 23 -15.28 35.04 -7.13
C CYS A 23 -13.98 35.03 -6.30
N GLY A 24 -13.42 33.86 -6.02
CA GLY A 24 -12.20 33.68 -5.22
C GLY A 24 -12.37 34.00 -3.72
N ALA A 25 -13.58 34.37 -3.27
CA ALA A 25 -13.78 34.74 -1.88
C ALA A 25 -13.67 33.51 -0.95
N PRO A 26 -12.91 33.60 0.16
CA PRO A 26 -12.86 32.54 1.15
C PRO A 26 -14.21 32.44 1.86
N PHE A 27 -14.67 31.21 2.10
CA PHE A 27 -15.97 30.95 2.73
C PHE A 27 -15.87 30.23 4.08
N ASP A 28 -14.68 30.17 4.69
CA ASP A 28 -14.50 29.57 6.03
C ASP A 28 -15.34 30.26 7.12
N ASN A 29 -15.68 31.53 6.92
CA ASN A 29 -16.51 32.31 7.84
C ASN A 29 -18.02 32.22 7.53
N ASN A 30 -18.42 31.56 6.44
CA ASN A 30 -19.82 31.39 6.06
C ASN A 30 -20.55 30.49 7.07
N ALA A 31 -21.68 30.96 7.60
CA ALA A 31 -22.43 30.25 8.63
C ALA A 31 -22.99 28.91 8.14
N SER A 32 -23.43 28.84 6.88
CA SER A 32 -23.96 27.62 6.27
C SER A 32 -22.88 26.58 6.00
N VAL A 33 -21.65 27.00 5.66
CA VAL A 33 -20.48 26.11 5.56
C VAL A 33 -20.16 25.47 6.92
N LYS A 34 -20.17 26.27 8.00
CA LYS A 34 -19.92 25.77 9.37
C LYS A 34 -20.98 24.76 9.80
N ALA A 35 -22.26 25.09 9.61
CA ALA A 35 -23.36 24.18 9.94
C ALA A 35 -23.27 22.86 9.16
N TYR A 36 -22.91 22.91 7.87
CA TYR A 36 -22.71 21.72 7.05
C TYR A 36 -21.57 20.84 7.57
N ARG A 37 -20.41 21.43 7.92
CA ARG A 37 -19.26 20.70 8.47
C ARG A 37 -19.59 20.08 9.83
N GLU A 38 -20.35 20.75 10.68
CA GLU A 38 -20.81 20.20 11.98
C GLU A 38 -21.82 19.06 11.81
N GLU A 39 -22.78 19.19 10.90
CA GLU A 39 -23.74 18.13 10.63
C GLU A 39 -23.07 16.88 10.07
N LYS A 40 -22.08 17.05 9.17
CA LYS A 40 -21.28 15.94 8.63
C LYS A 40 -20.54 15.20 9.76
N LYS A 41 -19.83 15.93 10.63
CA LYS A 41 -19.15 15.36 11.81
C LYS A 41 -20.11 14.61 12.72
N ARG A 42 -21.31 15.16 12.96
CA ARG A 42 -22.35 14.50 13.78
C ARG A 42 -22.84 13.19 13.16
N LYS A 43 -23.06 13.17 11.83
CA LYS A 43 -23.47 11.96 11.11
C LYS A 43 -22.38 10.90 11.08
N GLU A 44 -21.12 11.29 10.89
CA GLU A 44 -19.97 10.39 10.95
C GLU A 44 -19.78 9.78 12.35
N GLU A 45 -19.92 10.59 13.41
CA GLU A 45 -19.86 10.11 14.79
C GLU A 45 -21.02 9.16 15.13
N GLU A 46 -22.24 9.48 14.69
CA GLU A 46 -23.39 8.59 14.87
C GLU A 46 -23.20 7.27 14.13
N TYR A 47 -22.64 7.30 12.91
CA TYR A 47 -22.33 6.11 12.14
C TYR A 47 -21.26 5.25 12.83
N ARG A 48 -20.20 5.87 13.36
CA ARG A 48 -19.15 5.19 14.15
C ARG A 48 -19.75 4.52 15.40
N ARG A 49 -20.58 5.23 16.16
CA ARG A 49 -21.26 4.65 17.34
C ARG A 49 -22.17 3.48 16.97
N ARG A 50 -22.87 3.53 15.83
CA ARG A 50 -23.67 2.39 15.33
C ARG A 50 -22.80 1.21 14.93
N GLN A 51 -21.61 1.42 14.37
CA GLN A 51 -20.67 0.34 14.10
C GLN A 51 -20.13 -0.28 15.39
N GLU A 52 -19.75 0.53 16.38
CA GLU A 52 -19.32 0.06 17.70
C GLU A 52 -20.42 -0.74 18.41
N MET A 53 -21.68 -0.30 18.34
CA MET A 53 -22.81 -1.07 18.89
C MET A 53 -22.99 -2.42 18.19
N ARG A 54 -22.91 -2.47 16.85
CA ARG A 54 -22.98 -3.75 16.11
C ARG A 54 -21.83 -4.69 16.47
N GLN A 55 -20.62 -4.16 16.63
CA GLN A 55 -19.47 -4.97 17.04
C GLN A 55 -19.62 -5.47 18.48
N ASN A 56 -20.09 -4.63 19.39
CA ASN A 56 -20.35 -5.00 20.78
C ASN A 56 -21.48 -6.02 20.90
N GLU A 57 -22.53 -5.92 20.08
CA GLU A 57 -23.63 -6.88 20.04
C GLU A 57 -23.16 -8.25 19.49
N TYR A 58 -22.33 -8.23 18.44
CA TYR A 58 -21.67 -9.45 17.95
C TYR A 58 -20.80 -10.10 19.03
N ASN A 59 -19.99 -9.31 19.74
CA ASN A 59 -19.15 -9.80 20.83
C ASN A 59 -19.98 -10.31 22.03
N ALA A 60 -21.10 -9.66 22.36
CA ALA A 60 -22.01 -10.10 23.43
C ALA A 60 -22.78 -11.38 23.05
N SER A 61 -23.10 -11.57 21.77
CA SER A 61 -23.73 -12.80 21.27
C SER A 61 -22.80 -14.02 21.28
N GLN A 62 -21.48 -13.79 21.30
CA GLN A 62 -20.47 -14.85 21.47
C GLN A 62 -20.09 -15.13 22.92
N GLN A 63 -20.68 -14.44 23.92
CA GLN A 63 -20.53 -14.84 25.32
C GLN A 63 -21.45 -16.04 25.61
N PRO A 64 -20.92 -17.22 25.95
CA PRO A 64 -21.75 -18.34 26.34
C PRO A 64 -22.48 -18.00 27.65
N SER A 65 -23.81 -18.11 27.63
CA SER A 65 -24.68 -18.06 28.79
C SER A 65 -24.34 -19.21 29.75
N GLN A 66 -23.37 -19.03 30.65
CA GLN A 66 -23.14 -19.97 31.74
C GLN A 66 -23.98 -19.56 32.96
N SER A 67 -25.15 -20.18 33.06
CA SER A 67 -25.84 -20.35 34.32
C SER A 67 -25.14 -21.41 35.19
N ASN A 68 -25.00 -21.08 36.48
CA ASN A 68 -24.83 -21.94 37.65
C ASN A 68 -23.42 -22.22 38.22
N VAL A 69 -23.15 -21.55 39.36
CA VAL A 69 -22.89 -22.10 40.72
C VAL A 69 -21.69 -23.04 40.94
N SER A 70 -20.71 -22.53 41.72
CA SER A 70 -19.77 -23.18 42.67
C SER A 70 -18.80 -24.23 42.08
N ASN A 71 -17.50 -24.25 42.33
CA ASN A 71 -16.81 -24.02 43.61
C ASN A 71 -15.29 -23.92 43.35
N SER A 72 -14.61 -23.07 44.13
CA SER A 72 -13.28 -23.32 44.70
C SER A 72 -12.19 -23.96 43.79
N GLN A 73 -11.33 -23.12 43.19
CA GLN A 73 -9.87 -23.11 43.36
C GLN A 73 -9.20 -22.25 42.27
N ASN A 74 -8.07 -21.63 42.64
CA ASN A 74 -7.10 -20.91 41.79
C ASN A 74 -7.23 -19.38 41.72
N ALA A 75 -7.16 -18.73 42.88
CA ALA A 75 -6.93 -17.28 43.00
C ALA A 75 -5.48 -16.83 42.73
N SER A 76 -4.63 -17.64 42.08
CA SER A 76 -3.23 -17.29 41.79
C SER A 76 -2.80 -17.42 40.32
N ALA A 77 -3.62 -18.03 39.44
CA ALA A 77 -3.25 -18.25 38.03
C ALA A 77 -3.48 -17.02 37.12
N GLN A 78 -4.24 -16.02 37.57
CA GLN A 78 -4.66 -14.90 36.72
C GLN A 78 -3.73 -13.67 36.75
N LYS A 79 -2.75 -13.63 37.67
CA LYS A 79 -1.75 -12.54 37.72
C LYS A 79 -0.49 -12.82 36.90
N ILE A 80 -0.28 -14.06 36.46
CA ILE A 80 0.94 -14.45 35.73
C ILE A 80 0.73 -14.31 34.21
N ALA A 81 -0.48 -14.56 33.70
CA ALA A 81 -0.79 -14.42 32.27
C ALA A 81 -0.90 -12.97 31.78
N LYS A 82 -1.29 -12.01 32.63
CA LYS A 82 -1.39 -10.58 32.24
C LYS A 82 -0.03 -9.88 32.17
N THR A 83 0.94 -10.32 32.96
CA THR A 83 2.27 -9.67 33.04
C THR A 83 3.18 -10.12 31.89
N ILE A 84 3.14 -11.40 31.51
CA ILE A 84 4.00 -11.95 30.44
C ILE A 84 3.62 -11.37 29.06
N THR A 85 2.33 -11.26 28.75
CA THR A 85 1.86 -10.70 27.46
C THR A 85 2.18 -9.21 27.33
N THR A 86 2.14 -8.44 28.43
CA THR A 86 2.47 -7.00 28.40
C THR A 86 3.96 -6.77 28.21
N VAL A 87 4.82 -7.61 28.80
CA VAL A 87 6.28 -7.49 28.65
C VAL A 87 6.73 -7.84 27.22
N ILE A 88 6.14 -8.86 26.60
CA ILE A 88 6.44 -9.23 25.19
C ILE A 88 6.02 -8.10 24.23
N ILE A 89 4.85 -7.48 24.43
CA ILE A 89 4.39 -6.38 23.57
C ILE A 89 5.31 -5.16 23.71
N ILE A 90 5.72 -4.79 24.93
CA ILE A 90 6.64 -3.66 25.13
C ILE A 90 8.02 -3.96 24.53
N MET A 91 8.54 -5.19 24.66
CA MET A 91 9.87 -5.55 24.16
C MET A 91 9.94 -5.63 22.63
N PHE A 92 8.85 -6.01 21.94
CA PHE A 92 8.82 -6.14 20.48
C PHE A 92 8.22 -4.94 19.74
N PHE A 93 7.24 -4.23 20.31
CA PHE A 93 6.56 -3.12 19.62
C PHE A 93 7.14 -1.75 19.97
N ALA A 94 7.74 -1.55 21.15
CA ALA A 94 8.37 -0.27 21.47
C ALA A 94 9.58 0.06 20.55
N PRO A 95 10.48 -0.90 20.21
CA PRO A 95 11.57 -0.62 19.28
C PRO A 95 11.09 -0.38 17.84
N MET A 96 10.04 -1.08 17.40
CA MET A 96 9.42 -0.91 16.07
C MET A 96 8.79 0.47 15.90
N VAL A 97 8.10 1.00 16.93
CA VAL A 97 7.49 2.33 16.85
C VAL A 97 8.56 3.44 16.93
N ILE A 98 9.61 3.25 17.73
CA ILE A 98 10.72 4.22 17.81
C ILE A 98 11.51 4.28 16.49
N SER A 99 11.74 3.15 15.82
CA SER A 99 12.41 3.11 14.50
C SER A 99 11.58 3.74 13.38
N ILE A 100 10.24 3.65 13.44
CA ILE A 100 9.36 4.36 12.51
C ILE A 100 9.42 5.88 12.72
N ILE A 101 9.47 6.37 13.97
CA ILE A 101 9.55 7.80 14.26
C ILE A 101 10.91 8.39 13.85
N ILE A 102 12.01 7.63 14.02
CA ILE A 102 13.34 8.04 13.56
C ILE A 102 13.41 8.08 12.02
N SER A 103 12.70 7.19 11.32
CA SER A 103 12.68 7.15 9.85
C SER A 103 11.90 8.31 9.22
N ILE A 104 10.97 8.93 9.95
CA ILE A 104 10.15 10.04 9.44
C ILE A 104 10.83 11.41 9.65
N PHE A 105 11.78 11.52 10.59
CA PHE A 105 12.45 12.80 10.91
C PHE A 105 14.00 12.77 10.93
N GLY A 106 14.64 11.63 10.66
CA GLY A 106 16.10 11.45 10.78
C GLY A 106 16.91 11.67 9.50
N GLY A 107 16.29 12.17 8.43
CA GLY A 107 17.03 12.68 7.28
C GLY A 107 17.54 14.08 7.58
N ILE A 108 18.86 14.21 7.74
CA ILE A 108 19.66 15.44 7.85
C ILE A 108 19.84 15.97 9.29
N PHE A 109 20.82 15.43 10.04
CA PHE A 109 21.91 16.22 10.65
C PHE A 109 22.99 15.29 11.25
N SER A 110 24.24 15.71 11.06
CA SER A 110 25.51 15.05 11.39
C SER A 110 25.76 14.72 12.86
N MET A 111 26.65 13.73 13.03
CA MET A 111 27.79 13.66 13.96
C MET A 111 27.63 14.11 15.42
N ILE A 112 27.83 13.14 16.32
CA ILE A 112 28.67 13.21 17.54
C ILE A 112 28.37 14.35 18.53
N ALA A 113 27.80 13.99 19.67
CA ALA A 113 28.28 14.48 20.97
C ALA A 113 27.80 13.54 22.10
N ASP A 114 28.74 12.71 22.55
CA ASP A 114 28.95 12.15 23.88
C ASP A 114 28.01 12.58 25.02
N ASN A 115 27.42 11.61 25.73
CA ASN A 115 27.87 11.17 27.06
C ASN A 115 26.76 10.58 27.96
N PHE A 116 27.23 9.61 28.78
CA PHE A 116 26.66 9.02 30.00
C PHE A 116 25.63 7.89 29.81
N ASP A 117 25.82 6.66 30.30
CA ASP A 117 26.97 6.05 30.96
C ASP A 117 26.81 4.52 31.01
N ASN A 118 27.90 3.81 30.69
CA ASN A 118 28.46 2.67 31.44
C ASN A 118 27.65 1.36 31.59
N ALA A 119 28.04 0.32 30.83
CA ALA A 119 28.60 -0.92 31.40
C ALA A 119 29.01 -1.94 30.32
N ASP A 120 30.34 -2.07 30.17
CA ASP A 120 31.12 -3.32 30.18
C ASP A 120 31.10 -4.32 28.99
N TYR A 121 32.33 -4.68 28.57
CA TYR A 121 32.80 -5.75 27.65
C TYR A 121 32.44 -5.65 26.15
N ASP A 122 33.28 -6.00 25.19
CA ASP A 122 34.70 -6.37 25.08
C ASP A 122 34.98 -6.32 23.56
N TYR A 123 36.22 -6.07 23.17
CA TYR A 123 36.65 -5.89 21.79
C TYR A 123 36.40 -7.13 20.92
N ILE A 124 35.66 -6.98 19.82
CA ILE A 124 35.91 -7.72 18.58
C ILE A 124 36.07 -6.67 17.48
N GLU A 125 37.32 -6.43 17.07
CA GLU A 125 37.61 -5.79 15.80
C GLU A 125 37.09 -6.71 14.69
N GLU A 126 35.93 -6.38 14.14
CA GLU A 126 35.52 -6.88 12.84
C GLU A 126 35.75 -5.73 11.86
N SER A 127 36.76 -5.91 11.02
CA SER A 127 37.16 -4.99 9.97
C SER A 127 35.95 -4.68 9.08
N VAL A 128 35.41 -3.47 9.23
CA VAL A 128 34.42 -2.90 8.33
C VAL A 128 35.07 -2.76 6.96
N SER A 129 34.84 -3.74 6.09
CA SER A 129 34.98 -3.53 4.66
C SER A 129 33.92 -2.51 4.27
N GLU A 130 34.36 -1.28 4.00
CA GLU A 130 33.55 -0.24 3.38
C GLU A 130 32.91 -0.82 2.10
N GLU A 131 31.63 -1.19 2.19
CA GLU A 131 30.84 -1.48 1.00
C GLU A 131 30.70 -0.18 0.22
N SER A 132 31.48 -0.12 -0.86
CA SER A 132 31.36 0.82 -1.96
C SER A 132 29.89 0.93 -2.39
N SER A 133 29.22 2.04 -2.01
CA SER A 133 27.92 2.40 -2.57
C SER A 133 28.09 2.84 -4.02
N ALA A 134 28.20 1.88 -4.91
CA ALA A 134 28.05 2.12 -6.33
C ALA A 134 26.62 2.61 -6.57
N THR A 135 26.46 3.89 -6.94
CA THR A 135 25.18 4.45 -7.36
C THR A 135 24.70 3.70 -8.60
N GLN A 136 23.82 2.71 -8.44
CA GLN A 136 23.27 1.94 -9.55
C GLN A 136 22.35 2.85 -10.38
N GLU A 137 22.61 2.91 -11.69
CA GLU A 137 21.86 3.77 -12.62
C GLU A 137 20.44 3.25 -12.85
N VAL A 138 19.46 4.16 -12.82
CA VAL A 138 18.05 3.83 -13.08
C VAL A 138 17.86 3.44 -14.55
N GLN A 139 17.49 2.19 -14.79
CA GLN A 139 17.16 1.65 -16.10
C GLN A 139 15.76 2.12 -16.53
N ARG A 140 15.70 2.91 -17.59
CA ARG A 140 14.47 3.38 -18.21
C ARG A 140 14.27 2.67 -19.53
N VAL A 141 13.23 1.84 -19.62
CA VAL A 141 12.93 1.02 -20.81
C VAL A 141 11.48 1.22 -21.25
N ASN A 142 11.16 0.83 -22.48
CA ASN A 142 9.78 0.81 -22.97
C ASN A 142 9.13 -0.56 -22.74
N PHE A 143 7.83 -0.64 -22.98
CA PHE A 143 7.11 -1.91 -23.07
C PHE A 143 7.85 -2.93 -23.95
N ASN A 144 7.93 -4.17 -23.47
CA ASN A 144 8.61 -5.30 -24.13
C ASN A 144 10.15 -5.14 -24.32
N GLU A 145 10.76 -4.15 -23.68
CA GLU A 145 12.21 -4.05 -23.53
C GLU A 145 12.64 -4.59 -22.16
N THR A 146 13.80 -5.26 -22.12
CA THR A 146 14.34 -5.79 -20.86
C THR A 146 15.22 -4.74 -20.19
N ALA A 147 14.88 -4.36 -18.96
CA ALA A 147 15.76 -3.61 -18.07
C ALA A 147 16.79 -4.57 -17.46
N GLN A 148 18.06 -4.20 -17.52
CA GLN A 148 19.16 -5.01 -17.00
C GLN A 148 19.87 -4.25 -15.87
N THR A 149 19.78 -4.76 -14.65
CA THR A 149 20.55 -4.28 -13.50
C THR A 149 21.77 -5.18 -13.28
N ALA A 150 22.57 -4.88 -12.24
CA ALA A 150 23.67 -5.77 -11.85
C ALA A 150 23.16 -7.10 -11.28
N GLU A 151 21.98 -7.11 -10.66
CA GLU A 151 21.47 -8.25 -9.89
C GLU A 151 20.37 -9.04 -10.62
N TYR A 152 19.58 -8.35 -11.44
CA TYR A 152 18.43 -8.95 -12.10
C TYR A 152 18.12 -8.31 -13.45
N SER A 153 17.33 -9.03 -14.23
CA SER A 153 16.64 -8.49 -15.40
C SER A 153 15.15 -8.39 -15.11
N PHE A 154 14.49 -7.37 -15.65
CA PHE A 154 13.07 -7.12 -15.48
C PHE A 154 12.44 -6.76 -16.83
N ILE A 155 11.26 -7.31 -17.13
CA ILE A 155 10.51 -7.01 -18.34
C ILE A 155 9.00 -6.99 -18.03
N CYS A 156 8.30 -6.05 -18.65
CA CYS A 156 6.86 -6.13 -18.86
C CYS A 156 6.63 -6.48 -20.33
N ASP A 157 6.17 -7.70 -20.61
CA ASP A 157 6.06 -8.24 -21.96
C ASP A 157 4.61 -8.40 -22.46
N GLU A 158 3.63 -8.17 -21.57
CA GLU A 158 2.22 -8.16 -21.95
C GLU A 158 1.43 -7.15 -21.12
N VAL A 159 0.50 -6.46 -21.80
CA VAL A 159 -0.41 -5.47 -21.21
C VAL A 159 -1.76 -5.52 -21.92
N PHE A 160 -2.86 -5.52 -21.15
CA PHE A 160 -4.21 -5.49 -21.71
C PHE A 160 -5.24 -4.94 -20.72
N ARG A 161 -6.36 -4.49 -21.27
CA ARG A 161 -7.54 -4.11 -20.49
C ARG A 161 -8.35 -5.37 -20.14
N THR A 162 -8.87 -5.42 -18.92
CA THR A 162 -9.67 -6.55 -18.42
C THR A 162 -10.83 -6.10 -17.54
N ASP A 163 -11.67 -7.05 -17.15
CA ASP A 163 -12.49 -6.98 -15.94
C ASP A 163 -11.82 -7.77 -14.81
N ILE A 164 -12.26 -7.57 -13.56
CA ILE A 164 -11.86 -8.41 -12.42
C ILE A 164 -13.06 -9.23 -11.94
N MET A 165 -12.83 -10.20 -11.05
CA MET A 165 -13.85 -11.11 -10.50
C MET A 165 -15.10 -10.40 -9.96
N TYR A 166 -14.93 -9.20 -9.40
CA TYR A 166 -15.99 -8.43 -8.76
C TYR A 166 -16.71 -7.46 -9.70
N GLY A 167 -16.37 -7.44 -10.99
CA GLY A 167 -17.00 -6.64 -12.03
C GLY A 167 -16.05 -5.71 -12.77
N GLY A 168 -16.62 -4.84 -13.61
CA GLY A 168 -15.89 -3.80 -14.34
C GLY A 168 -15.49 -2.61 -13.47
N ALA A 169 -14.61 -1.76 -14.00
CA ALA A 169 -14.14 -0.57 -13.29
C ALA A 169 -15.24 0.50 -13.19
N ASP A 170 -15.11 1.39 -12.21
CA ASP A 170 -15.98 2.56 -12.09
C ASP A 170 -15.93 3.42 -13.36
N LYS A 171 -17.02 4.15 -13.62
CA LYS A 171 -17.15 4.97 -14.82
C LYS A 171 -15.97 5.94 -14.96
N GLY A 172 -15.30 5.88 -16.11
CA GLY A 172 -14.12 6.70 -16.43
C GLY A 172 -12.78 6.06 -16.05
N TYR A 173 -12.81 4.85 -15.50
CA TYR A 173 -11.64 4.03 -15.19
C TYR A 173 -11.69 2.70 -15.94
N MET A 174 -10.53 2.05 -16.01
CA MET A 174 -10.34 0.72 -16.58
C MET A 174 -9.36 -0.07 -15.72
N TYR A 175 -9.53 -1.39 -15.69
CA TYR A 175 -8.51 -2.29 -15.16
C TYR A 175 -7.50 -2.61 -16.25
N VAL A 176 -6.23 -2.42 -15.94
CA VAL A 176 -5.11 -2.75 -16.82
C VAL A 176 -4.25 -3.80 -16.14
N ALA A 177 -4.15 -4.96 -16.78
CA ALA A 177 -3.30 -6.05 -16.34
C ALA A 177 -1.94 -5.95 -17.03
N PHE A 178 -0.88 -6.21 -16.27
CA PHE A 178 0.51 -6.21 -16.72
C PHE A 178 1.13 -7.55 -16.36
N HIS A 179 1.69 -8.23 -17.35
CA HIS A 179 2.53 -9.39 -17.12
C HIS A 179 3.96 -8.93 -16.90
N LEU A 180 4.56 -9.39 -15.80
CA LEU A 180 5.89 -8.99 -15.38
C LEU A 180 6.75 -10.23 -15.18
N LYS A 181 8.01 -10.13 -15.58
CA LYS A 181 9.03 -11.15 -15.35
C LYS A 181 10.25 -10.53 -14.71
N VAL A 182 10.78 -11.19 -13.70
CA VAL A 182 12.05 -10.86 -13.07
C VAL A 182 12.93 -12.10 -13.05
N LYS A 183 14.21 -11.95 -13.37
CA LYS A 183 15.17 -13.06 -13.38
C LYS A 183 16.46 -12.64 -12.70
N ASN A 184 16.93 -13.46 -11.76
CA ASN A 184 18.24 -13.29 -11.15
C ASN A 184 19.34 -13.51 -12.20
N THR A 185 20.17 -12.50 -12.42
CA THR A 185 21.28 -12.55 -13.39
C THR A 185 22.64 -12.75 -12.75
N THR A 186 22.70 -12.86 -11.43
CA THR A 186 23.90 -13.24 -10.69
C THR A 186 24.07 -14.77 -10.67
N ASP A 187 25.26 -15.20 -10.26
CA ASP A 187 25.63 -16.59 -9.98
C ASP A 187 25.29 -17.03 -8.55
N GLU A 188 24.78 -16.10 -7.72
CA GLU A 188 24.38 -16.35 -6.34
C GLU A 188 22.87 -16.37 -6.16
N LYS A 189 22.41 -16.87 -5.01
CA LYS A 189 20.99 -16.82 -4.65
C LYS A 189 20.64 -15.42 -4.16
N GLN A 190 19.61 -14.82 -4.76
CA GLN A 190 19.18 -13.46 -4.44
C GLN A 190 17.83 -13.46 -3.72
N TRP A 191 17.66 -12.53 -2.78
CA TRP A 191 16.36 -12.14 -2.24
C TRP A 191 15.97 -10.82 -2.91
N LEU A 192 15.01 -10.86 -3.82
CA LEU A 192 14.48 -9.64 -4.44
C LEU A 192 13.23 -9.22 -3.68
N SER A 193 13.25 -8.05 -3.06
CA SER A 193 12.10 -7.43 -2.40
C SER A 193 12.03 -5.97 -2.77
N ASN A 194 11.30 -5.68 -3.84
CA ASN A 194 11.18 -4.34 -4.40
C ASN A 194 9.71 -3.94 -4.49
N ASP A 195 9.41 -2.71 -4.14
CA ASP A 195 8.07 -2.16 -4.34
C ASP A 195 7.73 -2.09 -5.84
N LEU A 196 6.45 -2.27 -6.14
CA LEU A 196 5.92 -2.15 -7.49
C LEU A 196 4.85 -1.07 -7.51
N ASN A 197 5.14 0.02 -8.22
CA ASN A 197 4.28 1.19 -8.31
C ASN A 197 3.90 1.46 -9.76
N CYS A 198 2.68 1.97 -9.97
CA CYS A 198 2.20 2.45 -11.25
C CYS A 198 1.88 3.94 -11.09
N VAL A 199 2.35 4.76 -12.02
CA VAL A 199 1.93 6.16 -12.15
C VAL A 199 1.44 6.43 -13.57
N TYR A 200 0.39 7.23 -13.71
CA TYR A 200 -0.09 7.71 -15.01
C TYR A 200 0.10 9.22 -15.11
N ASP A 201 0.21 9.71 -16.35
CA ASP A 201 0.33 11.13 -16.71
C ASP A 201 1.40 11.94 -15.93
N GLY A 202 2.46 11.27 -15.46
CA GLY A 202 3.66 11.88 -14.86
C GLY A 202 3.92 11.44 -13.43
N ASP A 203 2.92 11.58 -12.56
CA ASP A 203 3.13 11.54 -11.11
C ASP A 203 1.88 11.11 -10.32
N ILE A 204 0.76 10.80 -10.97
CA ILE A 204 -0.45 10.34 -10.28
C ILE A 204 -0.41 8.83 -10.13
N GLY A 205 -0.48 8.33 -8.89
CA GLY A 205 -0.49 6.90 -8.59
C GLY A 205 -1.72 6.17 -9.12
N CYS A 206 -1.52 4.95 -9.62
CA CYS A 206 -2.60 4.02 -9.94
C CYS A 206 -2.92 3.17 -8.70
N ASP A 207 -4.21 2.94 -8.42
CA ASP A 207 -4.62 2.04 -7.35
C ASP A 207 -4.49 0.58 -7.79
N ARG A 208 -3.92 -0.27 -6.94
CA ARG A 208 -3.80 -1.70 -7.23
C ARG A 208 -5.17 -2.37 -7.14
N ALA A 209 -5.55 -3.07 -8.21
CA ALA A 209 -6.77 -3.85 -8.26
C ALA A 209 -6.52 -5.28 -7.73
N TRP A 210 -7.46 -5.77 -6.94
CA TRP A 210 -7.46 -7.15 -6.41
C TRP A 210 -8.56 -7.97 -7.09
N GLY A 211 -8.42 -9.30 -7.08
CA GLY A 211 -9.42 -10.18 -7.71
C GLY A 211 -9.26 -10.35 -9.22
N PHE A 212 -8.07 -10.09 -9.75
CA PHE A 212 -7.68 -10.52 -11.08
C PHE A 212 -7.25 -12.00 -11.03
N ASN A 213 -7.90 -12.87 -11.80
CA ASN A 213 -7.71 -14.32 -11.70
C ASN A 213 -6.90 -14.93 -12.85
N GLU A 214 -6.47 -14.12 -13.83
CA GLU A 214 -5.64 -14.64 -14.93
C GLU A 214 -4.20 -14.87 -14.46
N GLY A 215 -3.75 -16.12 -14.58
CA GLY A 215 -2.39 -16.51 -14.23
C GLY A 215 -2.07 -16.38 -12.73
N LYS A 216 -0.77 -16.47 -12.42
CA LYS A 216 -0.27 -16.27 -11.06
C LYS A 216 -0.08 -14.78 -10.78
N SER A 217 -0.38 -14.34 -9.56
CA SER A 217 -0.06 -12.97 -9.14
C SER A 217 1.45 -12.76 -9.07
N PHE A 218 1.92 -11.61 -9.56
CA PHE A 218 3.32 -11.23 -9.45
C PHE A 218 3.68 -10.93 -7.99
N SER A 219 4.70 -11.62 -7.47
CA SER A 219 5.25 -11.36 -6.14
C SER A 219 6.36 -10.32 -6.21
N THR A 220 6.23 -9.28 -5.40
CA THR A 220 7.26 -8.24 -5.23
C THR A 220 8.42 -8.70 -4.35
N SER A 221 8.21 -9.75 -3.54
CA SER A 221 9.22 -10.37 -2.68
C SER A 221 9.39 -11.84 -3.04
N VAL A 222 10.57 -12.23 -3.52
CA VAL A 222 10.87 -13.61 -3.95
C VAL A 222 12.35 -13.95 -3.77
N THR A 223 12.64 -15.15 -3.31
CA THR A 223 14.01 -15.69 -3.32
C THR A 223 14.25 -16.46 -4.62
N LEU A 224 15.29 -16.08 -5.37
CA LEU A 224 15.63 -16.64 -6.68
C LEU A 224 17.05 -17.21 -6.68
N SER A 225 17.20 -18.48 -7.05
CA SER A 225 18.52 -19.05 -7.37
C SER A 225 19.10 -18.43 -8.64
N ALA A 226 20.41 -18.59 -8.83
CA ALA A 226 21.14 -18.11 -10.00
C ALA A 226 20.44 -18.50 -11.32
N GLY A 227 20.21 -17.52 -12.20
CA GLY A 227 19.58 -17.72 -13.50
C GLY A 227 18.09 -18.08 -13.46
N ILE A 228 17.46 -18.18 -12.28
CA ILE A 228 16.04 -18.48 -12.14
C ILE A 228 15.23 -17.19 -12.09
N GLY A 229 14.06 -17.22 -12.72
CA GLY A 229 13.12 -16.11 -12.71
C GLY A 229 11.77 -16.46 -12.10
N SER A 230 11.02 -15.41 -11.81
CA SER A 230 9.61 -15.45 -11.46
C SER A 230 8.86 -14.53 -12.41
N ASP A 231 7.60 -14.86 -12.64
CA ASP A 231 6.69 -14.11 -13.49
C ASP A 231 5.30 -14.10 -12.87
N GLY A 232 4.44 -13.24 -13.37
CA GLY A 232 3.05 -13.16 -12.97
C GLY A 232 2.42 -11.84 -13.35
N TYR A 233 1.16 -11.68 -12.95
CA TYR A 233 0.36 -10.52 -13.28
C TYR A 233 0.17 -9.59 -12.09
N VAL A 234 0.08 -8.29 -12.40
CA VAL A 234 -0.47 -7.26 -11.53
C VAL A 234 -1.56 -6.52 -12.29
N CYS A 235 -2.59 -6.05 -11.57
CA CYS A 235 -3.66 -5.28 -12.15
C CYS A 235 -3.77 -3.93 -11.43
N TYR A 236 -3.95 -2.85 -12.20
CA TYR A 236 -4.15 -1.49 -11.67
C TYR A 236 -5.42 -0.86 -12.24
N ILE A 237 -6.01 0.02 -11.44
CA ILE A 237 -7.10 0.92 -11.84
C ILE A 237 -6.48 2.15 -12.46
N VAL A 238 -6.80 2.43 -13.72
CA VAL A 238 -6.23 3.53 -14.50
C VAL A 238 -7.37 4.33 -15.14
N PRO A 239 -7.32 5.67 -15.18
CA PRO A 239 -8.32 6.45 -15.90
C PRO A 239 -8.34 6.09 -17.39
N GLU A 240 -9.53 5.97 -17.99
CA GLU A 240 -9.67 5.66 -19.42
C GLU A 240 -9.04 6.72 -20.35
N LYS A 241 -8.82 7.94 -19.82
CA LYS A 241 -8.19 9.05 -20.56
C LYS A 241 -6.67 9.07 -20.47
N ALA A 242 -6.07 8.28 -19.56
CA ALA A 242 -4.63 8.21 -19.41
C ALA A 242 -4.01 7.65 -20.69
N LYS A 243 -2.97 8.31 -21.19
CA LYS A 243 -2.32 7.89 -22.46
C LYS A 243 -1.20 6.89 -22.23
N SER A 244 -0.57 6.95 -21.07
CA SER A 244 0.58 6.13 -20.73
C SER A 244 0.70 5.98 -19.22
N VAL A 245 1.37 4.91 -18.81
CA VAL A 245 1.81 4.69 -17.43
C VAL A 245 3.30 4.43 -17.38
N VAL A 246 3.88 4.64 -16.20
CA VAL A 246 5.21 4.18 -15.83
C VAL A 246 5.09 3.17 -14.71
N LEU A 247 5.52 1.94 -14.96
CA LEU A 247 5.72 0.95 -13.91
C LEU A 247 7.11 1.13 -13.31
N SER A 248 7.17 1.21 -11.99
CA SER A 248 8.41 1.32 -11.22
C SER A 248 8.58 0.07 -10.38
N TYR A 249 9.69 -0.66 -10.58
CA TYR A 249 10.07 -1.80 -9.75
C TYR A 249 11.34 -1.44 -8.98
N GLY A 250 11.18 -1.24 -7.67
CA GLY A 250 12.22 -0.71 -6.78
C GLY A 250 12.71 0.66 -7.22
N ASP A 251 13.95 1.00 -6.88
CA ASP A 251 14.55 2.29 -7.23
C ASP A 251 15.17 2.31 -8.63
N TYR A 252 15.39 1.14 -9.24
CA TYR A 252 16.30 1.00 -10.37
C TYR A 252 15.63 0.70 -11.72
N VAL A 253 14.35 0.34 -11.75
CA VAL A 253 13.66 0.02 -13.01
C VAL A 253 12.44 0.90 -13.23
N ARG A 254 12.32 1.48 -14.42
CA ARG A 254 11.17 2.26 -14.88
C ARG A 254 10.78 1.78 -16.28
N VAL A 255 9.55 1.31 -16.44
CA VAL A 255 9.01 0.82 -17.73
C VAL A 255 7.91 1.75 -18.21
N ASN A 256 8.12 2.39 -19.36
CA ASN A 256 7.13 3.25 -20.02
C ASN A 256 6.19 2.42 -20.89
N ILE A 257 4.88 2.55 -20.67
CA ILE A 257 3.86 1.75 -21.36
C ILE A 257 2.79 2.68 -21.93
N ASP A 258 2.53 2.56 -23.23
CA ASP A 258 1.45 3.25 -23.92
C ASP A 258 0.14 2.49 -23.72
N LEU A 259 -0.95 3.20 -23.42
CA LEU A 259 -2.26 2.62 -23.14
C LEU A 259 -3.29 2.87 -24.26
N ARG A 260 -2.93 3.58 -25.33
CA ARG A 260 -3.90 4.01 -26.35
C ARG A 260 -4.50 2.88 -27.17
N ASP A 261 -3.76 1.78 -27.36
CA ASP A 261 -4.13 0.67 -28.24
C ASP A 261 -4.21 -0.67 -27.48
N LEU A 262 -4.65 -0.65 -26.22
CA LEU A 262 -4.78 -1.88 -25.42
C LEU A 262 -5.87 -2.81 -25.96
N SER A 263 -5.51 -4.09 -26.15
CA SER A 263 -6.50 -5.13 -26.37
C SER A 263 -7.37 -5.32 -25.11
N TYR A 264 -8.64 -5.66 -25.30
CA TYR A 264 -9.54 -6.05 -24.22
C TYR A 264 -9.65 -7.56 -24.12
N ARG A 265 -9.50 -8.12 -22.91
CA ARG A 265 -9.72 -9.54 -22.62
C ARG A 265 -10.78 -9.70 -21.54
N THR A 266 -11.71 -10.61 -21.77
CA THR A 266 -12.68 -11.06 -20.76
C THR A 266 -12.21 -12.38 -20.18
N GLU A 267 -12.38 -12.60 -18.86
CA GLU A 267 -12.02 -13.85 -18.16
C GLU A 267 -12.77 -15.12 -18.66
N ASN A 268 -13.59 -15.05 -19.71
CA ASN A 268 -14.21 -16.21 -20.34
C ASN A 268 -13.27 -16.88 -21.36
N SER A 269 -12.34 -17.68 -20.86
CA SER A 269 -11.80 -18.82 -21.61
C SER A 269 -11.74 -20.01 -20.67
N GLN A 270 -12.90 -20.62 -20.45
CA GLN A 270 -12.95 -21.98 -19.93
C GLN A 270 -12.08 -22.86 -20.83
N THR A 271 -11.11 -23.49 -20.19
CA THR A 271 -10.40 -24.68 -20.64
C THR A 271 -11.35 -25.66 -21.34
N SER A 272 -11.30 -25.71 -22.66
CA SER A 272 -11.70 -26.90 -23.40
C SER A 272 -10.57 -27.90 -23.24
N THR A 273 -10.65 -28.73 -22.20
CA THR A 273 -9.97 -30.02 -22.20
C THR A 273 -10.72 -30.90 -23.19
N ASP A 274 -10.22 -30.96 -24.42
CA ASP A 274 -10.52 -32.04 -25.36
C ASP A 274 -10.07 -33.36 -24.70
N ASN A 275 -11.04 -34.12 -24.20
CA ASN A 275 -10.85 -35.52 -23.88
C ASN A 275 -10.77 -36.29 -25.20
N THR A 276 -9.58 -36.78 -25.54
CA THR A 276 -9.41 -37.90 -26.47
C THR A 276 -9.01 -39.15 -25.69
#